data_AF-A0A356F3J5-F1
#
_entry.id   AF-A0A356F3J5-F1
#
_cell.length_a   1.000
_cell.length_b   1.000
_cell.length_c   1.000
_cell.angle_alpha   90.00
_cell.angle_beta   90.00
_cell.angle_gamma   90.00
#
_symmetry.space_group_name_H-M   'P 1'
#
loop_
_entity.id
_entity.type
_entity.pdbx_description
1 polymer ?
#
loop_
_entity_poly.entity_id
_entity_poly.type
_entity_poly.pdbx_seq_one_letter_code
_entity_poly.pdbx_strand_id
1 'polypeptide(L)'
;MNTLKLKISGCPKGQATVLVDNQKFKAKRNNYGNIEGTFQTEKSSVEISIYKYLEINGKLWVLMSLIFFVISLFGILEPRYDKHCIVYAYKVKVDLNETSEVKLALNGYSNNGRAFEISTECKTQELTNIYYVDNKAKKRLKIMKIVKLFMWIGLVAGCIVAIAKILG
;
A
#
# COMPACT_ATOMS: atom_id res chain seq x y z
N MET A 1 -8.13 30.64 -10.75
CA MET A 1 -7.31 29.43 -10.53
C MET A 1 -7.98 28.62 -9.44
N ASN A 2 -8.32 27.37 -9.72
CA ASN A 2 -9.09 26.54 -8.79
C ASN A 2 -8.14 25.86 -7.79
N THR A 3 -8.56 25.81 -6.53
CA THR A 3 -7.77 25.21 -5.45
C THR A 3 -8.51 24.02 -4.83
N LEU A 4 -7.93 22.83 -4.94
CA LEU A 4 -8.38 21.62 -4.25
C LEU A 4 -7.63 21.48 -2.92
N LYS A 5 -8.36 21.49 -1.80
CA LYS A 5 -7.89 21.09 -0.47
C LYS A 5 -8.31 19.64 -0.23
N LEU A 6 -7.35 18.72 -0.21
CA LEU A 6 -7.61 17.30 -0.01
C LEU A 6 -7.15 16.87 1.37
N LYS A 7 -8.06 16.24 2.13
CA LYS A 7 -7.79 15.61 3.42
C LYS A 7 -8.21 14.16 3.40
N ILE A 8 -7.30 13.25 3.76
CA ILE A 8 -7.55 11.81 3.81
C ILE A 8 -7.26 11.29 5.22
N SER A 9 -8.24 10.68 5.87
CA SER A 9 -8.14 10.10 7.20
C SER A 9 -8.14 8.57 7.18
N GLY A 10 -7.67 7.95 8.27
CA GLY A 10 -7.68 6.49 8.45
C GLY A 10 -6.62 5.71 7.67
N CYS A 11 -5.81 6.36 6.81
CA CYS A 11 -4.78 5.69 6.02
C CYS A 11 -3.49 5.42 6.82
N PRO A 12 -3.07 4.15 7.00
CA PRO A 12 -1.81 3.83 7.67
C PRO A 12 -0.58 4.41 6.96
N LYS A 13 0.50 4.68 7.71
CA LYS A 13 1.74 5.26 7.15
C LYS A 13 2.31 4.36 6.06
N GLY A 14 2.65 4.96 4.92
CA GLY A 14 3.26 4.27 3.78
C GLY A 14 2.32 3.40 2.93
N GLN A 15 1.03 3.29 3.27
CA GLN A 15 0.13 2.36 2.57
C GLN A 15 -0.71 2.99 1.46
N ALA A 16 -0.90 4.32 1.44
CA ALA A 16 -1.73 5.00 0.45
C ALA A 16 -0.87 5.74 -0.57
N THR A 17 -1.09 5.47 -1.86
CA THR A 17 -0.61 6.30 -2.96
C THR A 17 -1.77 7.18 -3.43
N VAL A 18 -1.54 8.48 -3.50
CA VAL A 18 -2.53 9.49 -3.87
C VAL A 18 -2.06 10.20 -5.14
N LEU A 19 -2.91 10.18 -6.16
CA LEU A 19 -2.70 10.87 -7.42
C LEU A 19 -3.86 11.85 -7.66
N VAL A 20 -3.54 13.01 -8.21
CA VAL A 20 -4.53 13.96 -8.76
C VAL A 20 -4.16 14.14 -10.24
N ASP A 21 -5.09 13.87 -11.15
CA ASP A 21 -4.86 13.87 -12.60
C ASP A 21 -3.63 13.04 -13.01
N ASN A 22 -3.48 11.84 -12.45
CA ASN A 22 -2.31 10.95 -12.62
C ASN A 22 -0.97 11.52 -12.15
N GLN A 23 -0.93 12.70 -11.52
CA GLN A 23 0.27 13.27 -10.93
C GLN A 23 0.33 12.98 -9.44
N LYS A 24 1.54 12.70 -8.92
CA LYS A 24 1.74 12.41 -7.50
C LYS A 24 1.34 13.61 -6.65
N PHE A 25 0.36 13.43 -5.78
CA PHE A 25 -0.13 14.48 -4.91
C PHE A 25 0.90 14.77 -3.81
N LYS A 26 1.35 16.03 -3.73
CA LYS A 26 2.26 16.49 -2.68
C LYS A 26 1.49 16.70 -1.39
N ALA A 27 1.42 15.66 -0.56
CA ALA A 27 0.75 15.71 0.73
C ALA A 27 1.74 15.70 1.90
N LYS A 28 1.33 16.33 3.00
CA LYS A 28 1.97 16.21 4.32
C LYS A 28 1.07 15.39 5.23
N ARG A 29 1.66 14.69 6.21
CA ARG A 29 0.88 14.11 7.30
C ARG A 29 0.82 15.09 8.46
N ASN A 30 -0.37 15.28 9.02
CA ASN A 30 -0.53 16.07 10.24
C ASN A 30 -0.28 15.22 11.50
N ASN A 31 -0.36 15.85 12.67
CA ASN A 31 -0.12 15.22 13.97
C ASN A 31 -1.11 14.07 14.28
N TYR A 32 -2.28 14.07 13.65
CA TYR A 32 -3.29 13.02 13.77
C TYR A 32 -3.11 11.90 12.73
N GLY A 33 -2.03 11.93 11.94
CA GLY A 33 -1.73 10.94 10.92
C GLY A 33 -2.54 11.09 9.62
N ASN A 34 -3.39 12.11 9.51
CA ASN A 34 -4.17 12.39 8.30
C ASN A 34 -3.27 12.96 7.20
N ILE A 35 -3.54 12.59 5.96
CA ILE A 35 -2.83 13.07 4.77
C ILE A 35 -3.55 14.33 4.28
N GLU A 36 -2.87 15.47 4.27
CA GLU A 36 -3.44 16.76 3.91
C GLU A 36 -2.55 17.49 2.90
N GLY A 37 -3.16 18.19 1.96
CA GLY A 37 -2.42 19.00 0.98
C GLY A 37 -3.34 19.85 0.13
N THR A 38 -2.72 20.67 -0.71
CA THR A 38 -3.40 21.52 -1.68
C THR A 38 -2.89 21.24 -3.08
N PHE A 39 -3.80 21.28 -4.05
CA PHE A 39 -3.50 21.17 -5.47
C PHE A 39 -4.18 22.32 -6.21
N GLN A 40 -3.42 23.03 -7.03
CA GLN A 40 -3.92 24.15 -7.83
C GLN A 40 -3.94 23.75 -9.29
N THR A 41 -5.03 24.08 -9.98
CA THR A 41 -5.22 23.77 -11.39
C THR A 41 -6.16 24.78 -12.04
N GLU A 42 -6.05 24.92 -13.36
CA GLU A 42 -6.99 25.71 -14.17
C GLU A 42 -8.20 24.89 -14.62
N LYS A 43 -8.15 23.57 -14.46
CA LYS A 43 -9.25 22.68 -14.87
C LYS A 43 -10.46 22.86 -13.97
N SER A 44 -11.64 22.74 -14.57
CA SER A 44 -12.94 22.73 -13.88
C SER A 44 -13.26 21.41 -13.20
N SER A 45 -12.53 20.33 -13.51
CA SER A 45 -12.68 19.04 -12.85
C SER A 45 -11.33 18.33 -12.74
N VAL A 46 -11.19 17.51 -11.71
CA VAL A 46 -9.99 16.70 -11.46
C VAL A 46 -10.35 15.28 -11.09
N GLU A 47 -9.48 14.34 -11.44
CA GLU A 47 -9.59 12.96 -11.02
C GLU A 47 -8.66 12.69 -9.83
N ILE A 48 -9.24 12.23 -8.72
CA ILE A 48 -8.49 11.80 -7.54
C ILE A 48 -8.44 10.28 -7.55
N SER A 49 -7.23 9.72 -7.55
CA SER A 49 -7.00 8.28 -7.47
C SER A 49 -6.23 7.94 -6.20
N ILE A 50 -6.76 7.02 -5.39
CA ILE A 50 -6.12 6.52 -4.18
C ILE A 50 -6.06 5.01 -4.24
N TYR A 51 -4.88 4.45 -4.07
CA TYR A 51 -4.71 3.01 -4.05
C TYR A 51 -3.61 2.57 -3.10
N LYS A 52 -3.72 1.34 -2.61
CA LYS A 52 -2.69 0.68 -1.82
C LYS A 52 -1.81 -0.18 -2.71
N TYR A 53 -0.50 0.05 -2.63
CA TYR A 53 0.49 -0.81 -3.28
C TYR A 53 1.05 -1.82 -2.29
N LEU A 54 1.08 -3.10 -2.67
CA LEU A 54 1.73 -4.15 -1.89
C LEU A 54 3.17 -4.32 -2.36
N GLU A 55 4.15 -4.20 -1.46
CA GLU A 55 5.59 -4.29 -1.77
C GLU A 55 5.97 -5.58 -2.49
N ILE A 56 5.29 -6.68 -2.19
CA ILE A 56 5.48 -7.99 -2.82
C ILE A 56 5.14 -8.00 -4.33
N ASN A 57 4.45 -6.97 -4.81
CA ASN A 57 4.20 -6.79 -6.24
C ASN A 57 5.39 -6.18 -6.99
N GLY A 58 6.42 -5.70 -6.28
CA GLY A 58 7.65 -5.17 -6.86
C GLY A 58 8.34 -6.16 -7.81
N LYS A 59 9.10 -5.62 -8.77
CA LYS A 59 9.83 -6.42 -9.78
C LYS A 59 10.87 -7.33 -9.13
N LEU A 60 11.58 -6.82 -8.14
CA LEU A 60 12.67 -7.50 -7.42
C LEU A 60 12.20 -8.19 -6.13
N TRP A 61 10.91 -8.54 -6.01
CA TRP A 61 10.33 -9.07 -4.78
C TRP A 61 11.06 -10.31 -4.22
N VAL A 62 11.52 -11.22 -5.08
CA VAL A 62 12.30 -12.40 -4.66
C VAL A 62 13.65 -11.98 -4.09
N LEU A 63 14.41 -11.15 -4.84
CA LEU A 63 15.73 -10.69 -4.42
C LEU A 63 15.67 -9.94 -3.10
N MET A 64 14.71 -9.02 -2.96
CA MET A 64 14.51 -8.27 -1.72
C MET A 64 14.16 -9.21 -0.57
N SER A 65 13.30 -10.21 -0.80
CA SER A 65 12.98 -11.20 0.23
C SER A 65 14.21 -12.02 0.65
N LEU A 66 15.13 -12.34 -0.25
CA LEU A 66 16.36 -13.08 0.07
C LEU A 66 17.31 -12.22 0.91
N ILE A 67 17.52 -10.97 0.49
CA ILE A 67 18.35 -10.01 1.21
C ILE A 67 17.81 -9.82 2.64
N PHE A 68 16.50 -9.58 2.78
CA PHE A 68 15.90 -9.45 4.10
C PHE A 68 16.00 -10.74 4.91
N PHE A 69 15.86 -11.92 4.31
CA PHE A 69 16.03 -13.19 5.01
C PHE A 69 17.43 -13.32 5.63
N VAL A 70 18.48 -13.03 4.87
CA VAL A 70 19.88 -13.10 5.36
C VAL A 70 20.13 -12.04 6.44
N ILE A 71 19.78 -10.78 6.18
CA ILE A 71 20.04 -9.66 7.11
C ILE A 71 19.24 -9.80 8.41
N SER A 72 18.03 -10.37 8.35
CA SER A 72 17.13 -10.50 9.51
C SER A 72 17.46 -11.68 10.43
N LEU A 73 18.71 -12.17 10.43
CA LEU A 73 19.13 -13.38 11.15
C LEU A 73 18.25 -14.58 10.75
N PHE A 74 18.20 -14.88 9.45
CA PHE A 74 17.41 -15.98 8.89
C PHE A 74 15.89 -15.84 9.08
N GLY A 75 15.38 -14.60 9.09
CA GLY A 75 13.94 -14.33 9.16
C GLY A 75 13.41 -13.95 10.55
N ILE A 76 14.25 -13.88 11.58
CA ILE A 76 13.83 -13.52 12.96
C ILE A 76 13.38 -12.05 13.03
N LEU A 77 14.08 -11.15 12.34
CA LEU A 77 13.82 -9.70 12.32
C LEU A 77 13.13 -9.23 11.02
N GLU A 78 12.45 -10.13 10.31
CA GLU A 78 11.99 -9.81 8.96
C GLU A 78 10.87 -8.76 8.96
N PRO A 79 10.89 -7.78 8.04
CA PRO A 79 9.77 -6.87 7.86
C PRO A 79 8.46 -7.63 7.61
N ARG A 80 7.42 -7.24 8.35
CA ARG A 80 6.11 -7.89 8.28
C ARG A 80 5.37 -7.46 7.01
N TYR A 81 5.35 -8.33 6.01
CA TYR A 81 4.45 -8.19 4.87
C TYR A 81 2.98 -8.24 5.29
N ASP A 82 2.11 -7.56 4.54
CA ASP A 82 0.67 -7.65 4.71
C ASP A 82 0.19 -9.08 4.38
N LYS A 83 -0.18 -9.82 5.43
CA LYS A 83 -0.59 -11.23 5.34
C LYS A 83 -1.92 -11.43 4.62
N HIS A 84 -2.79 -10.42 4.64
CA HIS A 84 -4.12 -10.50 4.06
C HIS A 84 -4.12 -10.06 2.60
N CYS A 85 -3.06 -9.36 2.14
CA CYS A 85 -2.93 -8.85 0.78
C CYS A 85 -4.16 -8.02 0.35
N ILE A 86 -4.74 -7.31 1.32
CA ILE A 86 -5.90 -6.45 1.11
C ILE A 86 -5.42 -5.12 0.56
N VAL A 87 -6.01 -4.74 -0.54
CA VAL A 87 -5.79 -3.47 -1.22
C VAL A 87 -7.12 -2.75 -1.41
N TYR A 88 -7.04 -1.44 -1.54
CA TYR A 88 -8.15 -0.59 -1.93
C TYR A 88 -7.81 0.11 -3.24
N ALA A 89 -8.83 0.31 -4.07
CA ALA A 89 -8.79 1.16 -5.24
C ALA A 89 -9.96 2.13 -5.16
N TYR A 90 -9.61 3.41 -5.13
CA TYR A 90 -10.56 4.51 -5.11
C TYR A 90 -10.23 5.47 -6.25
N LYS A 91 -11.25 5.84 -7.02
CA LYS A 91 -11.15 6.80 -8.09
C LYS A 91 -12.44 7.61 -8.13
N VAL A 92 -12.32 8.93 -8.04
CA VAL A 92 -13.44 9.86 -8.07
C VAL A 92 -13.09 11.05 -8.95
N LYS A 93 -14.06 11.50 -9.73
CA LYS A 93 -13.98 12.79 -10.42
C LYS A 93 -14.70 13.84 -9.58
N VAL A 94 -14.05 14.98 -9.37
CA VAL A 94 -14.58 16.09 -8.58
C VAL A 94 -14.63 17.32 -9.47
N ASP A 95 -15.81 17.93 -9.58
CA ASP A 95 -15.97 19.23 -10.23
C ASP A 95 -15.55 20.31 -9.23
N LEU A 96 -14.59 21.15 -9.64
CA LEU A 96 -13.96 22.15 -8.79
C LEU A 96 -14.68 23.49 -8.85
N ASN A 97 -14.76 24.13 -7.69
CA ASN A 97 -15.09 25.54 -7.53
C ASN A 97 -13.78 26.34 -7.32
N GLU A 98 -13.86 27.64 -7.04
CA GLU A 98 -12.67 28.46 -6.75
C GLU A 98 -11.82 27.86 -5.62
N THR A 99 -12.49 27.44 -4.54
CA THR A 99 -11.90 26.65 -3.45
C THR A 99 -12.79 25.45 -3.16
N SER A 100 -12.27 24.26 -3.39
CA SER A 100 -12.96 22.99 -3.14
C SER A 100 -12.30 22.25 -1.98
N GLU A 101 -13.08 21.89 -0.98
CA GLU A 101 -12.63 21.03 0.12
C GLU A 101 -13.18 19.61 -0.07
N VAL A 102 -12.28 18.63 -0.14
CA VAL A 102 -12.60 17.21 -0.28
C VAL A 102 -12.01 16.46 0.90
N LYS A 103 -12.89 15.83 1.69
CA LYS A 103 -12.51 14.95 2.80
C LYS A 103 -12.81 13.51 2.42
N LEU A 104 -11.83 12.64 2.59
CA LEU A 104 -11.93 11.21 2.34
C LEU A 104 -11.60 10.45 3.62
N ALA A 105 -12.46 9.52 4.02
CA ALA A 105 -12.23 8.67 5.19
C ALA A 105 -12.10 7.22 4.75
N LEU A 106 -10.97 6.58 5.07
CA LEU A 106 -10.79 5.16 4.82
C LEU A 106 -11.71 4.35 5.75
N ASN A 107 -12.61 3.57 5.18
CA ASN A 107 -13.52 2.69 5.92
C ASN A 107 -12.78 1.47 6.47
N GLY A 108 -13.34 0.84 7.50
CA GLY A 108 -12.88 -0.49 7.92
C GLY A 108 -13.00 -1.51 6.78
N TYR A 109 -12.08 -2.48 6.73
CA TYR A 109 -12.13 -3.52 5.72
C TYR A 109 -13.44 -4.31 5.82
N SER A 110 -14.16 -4.37 4.70
CA SER A 110 -15.28 -5.28 4.49
C SER A 110 -15.11 -5.92 3.11
N ASN A 111 -15.36 -7.23 3.04
CA ASN A 111 -15.18 -7.98 1.80
C ASN A 111 -16.14 -7.44 0.73
N ASN A 112 -15.62 -6.94 -0.41
CA ASN A 112 -16.37 -6.21 -1.45
C ASN A 112 -17.09 -4.93 -0.98
N GLY A 113 -16.72 -4.37 0.18
CA GLY A 113 -17.28 -3.11 0.63
C GLY A 113 -16.56 -1.88 0.08
N ARG A 114 -17.14 -0.70 0.36
CA ARG A 114 -16.58 0.59 -0.04
C ARG A 114 -15.31 0.90 0.74
N ALA A 115 -14.28 1.33 0.04
CA ALA A 115 -12.99 1.67 0.62
C ALA A 115 -12.97 3.04 1.29
N PHE A 116 -13.58 4.04 0.67
CA PHE A 116 -13.58 5.41 1.17
C PHE A 116 -15.00 5.99 1.23
N GLU A 117 -15.27 6.78 2.26
CA GLU A 117 -16.36 7.75 2.25
C GLU A 117 -15.84 9.11 1.83
N ILE A 118 -16.63 9.82 1.03
CA ILE A 118 -16.33 11.18 0.58
C ILE A 118 -17.28 12.17 1.23
N SER A 119 -16.74 13.28 1.71
CA SER A 119 -17.49 14.42 2.23
C SER A 119 -16.98 15.69 1.57
N THR A 120 -17.83 16.29 0.74
CA THR A 120 -17.54 17.52 -0.01
C THR A 120 -18.84 18.18 -0.44
N GLU A 121 -18.82 19.49 -0.63
CA GLU A 121 -19.91 20.27 -1.24
C GLU A 121 -19.84 20.26 -2.78
N CYS A 122 -18.72 19.77 -3.34
CA CYS A 122 -18.51 19.69 -4.77
C CYS A 122 -19.32 18.56 -5.40
N LYS A 123 -19.69 18.72 -6.67
CA LYS A 123 -20.28 17.63 -7.43
C LYS A 123 -19.22 16.56 -7.67
N THR A 124 -19.56 15.30 -7.41
CA THR A 124 -18.64 14.17 -7.55
C THR A 124 -19.24 13.04 -8.36
N GLN A 125 -18.37 12.33 -9.07
CA GLN A 125 -18.70 11.12 -9.79
C GLN A 125 -17.70 10.02 -9.38
N GLU A 126 -18.17 9.05 -8.60
CA GLU A 126 -17.36 7.91 -8.18
C GLU A 126 -17.17 6.95 -9.36
N LEU A 127 -15.92 6.67 -9.71
CA LEU A 127 -15.55 5.75 -10.80
C LEU A 127 -15.16 4.37 -10.26
N THR A 128 -14.54 4.31 -9.09
CA THR A 128 -14.16 3.05 -8.42
C THR A 128 -14.06 3.30 -6.93
N ASN A 129 -14.58 2.38 -6.11
CA ASN A 129 -14.45 2.46 -4.65
C ASN A 129 -14.62 1.09 -4.02
N ILE A 130 -13.54 0.31 -4.01
CA ILE A 130 -13.61 -1.09 -3.60
C ILE A 130 -12.41 -1.49 -2.75
N TYR A 131 -12.68 -2.40 -1.83
CA TYR A 131 -11.68 -3.32 -1.30
C TYR A 131 -11.60 -4.57 -2.15
N TYR A 132 -10.39 -5.07 -2.37
CA TYR A 132 -10.18 -6.38 -2.97
C TYR A 132 -8.92 -7.06 -2.43
N VAL A 133 -8.88 -8.38 -2.57
CA VAL A 133 -7.70 -9.18 -2.25
C VAL A 133 -6.86 -9.33 -3.51
N ASP A 134 -5.60 -8.92 -3.45
CA ASP A 134 -4.67 -9.13 -4.55
C ASP A 134 -4.22 -10.60 -4.58
N ASN A 135 -4.86 -11.38 -5.45
CA ASN A 135 -4.56 -12.80 -5.64
C ASN A 135 -3.12 -13.05 -6.13
N LYS A 136 -2.52 -12.12 -6.87
CA LYS A 136 -1.14 -12.23 -7.34
C LYS A 136 -0.18 -12.07 -6.17
N ALA A 137 -0.39 -11.06 -5.33
CA ALA A 137 0.37 -10.88 -4.09
C ALA A 137 0.23 -12.08 -3.15
N LYS A 138 -0.99 -12.61 -2.99
CA LYS A 138 -1.26 -13.80 -2.16
C LYS A 138 -0.50 -15.05 -2.64
N LYS A 139 -0.44 -15.27 -3.96
CA LYS A 139 0.36 -16.36 -4.55
C LYS A 139 1.86 -16.17 -4.30
N ARG A 140 2.39 -14.97 -4.53
CA ARG A 140 3.79 -14.63 -4.27
C ARG A 140 4.16 -14.84 -2.80
N LEU A 141 3.28 -14.45 -1.88
CA LEU A 141 3.50 -14.63 -0.44
C LEU A 141 3.62 -16.11 -0.07
N LYS A 142 2.79 -16.98 -0.68
CA LYS A 142 2.91 -18.44 -0.51
C LYS A 142 4.24 -18.97 -1.02
N ILE A 143 4.66 -18.55 -2.23
CA ILE A 143 5.95 -18.96 -2.82
C ILE A 143 7.11 -18.56 -1.89
N MET A 144 7.10 -17.33 -1.38
CA MET A 144 8.13 -16.86 -0.44
C MET A 144 8.21 -17.71 0.83
N LYS A 145 7.07 -18.11 1.40
CA LYS A 145 7.07 -18.99 2.58
C LYS A 145 7.73 -20.34 2.27
N ILE A 146 7.43 -20.92 1.11
CA ILE A 146 8.01 -22.20 0.67
C ILE A 146 9.51 -22.06 0.45
N VAL A 147 9.94 -21.02 -0.27
CA VAL A 147 11.35 -20.75 -0.55
C VAL A 147 12.17 -20.57 0.73
N LYS A 148 11.62 -19.85 1.72
CA LYS A 148 12.25 -19.70 3.05
C LYS A 148 12.32 -20.98 3.84
N LEU A 149 11.28 -21.82 3.77
CA LEU A 149 11.28 -23.13 4.41
C LEU A 149 12.44 -23.98 3.89
N PHE A 150 12.64 -24.02 2.56
CA PHE A 150 13.77 -24.74 1.97
C PHE A 150 15.13 -24.16 2.35
N MET A 151 15.25 -22.83 2.44
CA MET A 151 16.49 -22.20 2.95
C MET A 151 16.80 -22.60 4.39
N TRP A 152 15.80 -22.65 5.26
CA TRP A 152 15.97 -23.13 6.63
C TRP A 152 16.43 -24.58 6.70
N ILE A 153 15.83 -25.47 5.91
CA ILE A 153 16.23 -26.87 5.83
C ILE A 153 17.69 -26.99 5.37
N GLY A 154 18.06 -26.24 4.32
CA GLY A 154 19.44 -26.20 3.82
C GLY A 154 20.43 -25.68 4.86
N LEU A 155 20.06 -24.66 5.61
CA LEU A 155 20.88 -24.09 6.67
C LEU A 155 21.13 -25.09 7.81
N VAL A 156 20.07 -25.76 8.29
CA VAL A 156 20.19 -26.78 9.35
C VAL A 156 21.06 -27.95 8.89
N ALA A 157 20.84 -28.46 7.67
CA ALA A 157 21.66 -29.52 7.11
C ALA A 157 23.14 -29.10 6.97
N GLY A 158 23.39 -27.87 6.49
CA GLY A 158 24.74 -27.32 6.40
C GLY A 158 25.44 -27.22 7.75
N CYS A 159 24.74 -26.75 8.79
CA CYS A 159 25.27 -26.70 10.16
C CYS A 159 25.63 -28.09 10.69
N ILE A 160 24.77 -29.09 10.48
CA ILE A 160 25.03 -30.48 10.92
C ILE A 160 26.31 -31.01 10.28
N VAL A 161 26.47 -30.84 8.96
CA VAL A 161 27.66 -31.30 8.23
C VAL A 161 28.92 -30.56 8.70
N ALA A 162 28.83 -29.24 8.94
CA ALA A 162 29.96 -28.46 9.43
C ALA A 162 30.41 -28.93 10.83
N ILE A 163 29.46 -29.18 11.74
CA ILE A 163 29.75 -29.66 13.09
C ILE A 163 30.35 -31.08 13.04
N ALA A 164 29.79 -31.97 12.22
CA ALA A 164 30.32 -33.33 12.06
C ALA A 164 31.76 -33.35 11.57
N LYS A 165 32.16 -32.42 10.69
CA LYS A 165 33.55 -32.25 10.23
C LYS A 165 34.49 -31.64 11.26
N ILE A 166 33.97 -30.91 12.25
CA ILE A 166 34.79 -30.29 13.30
C ILE A 166 35.02 -31.27 14.46
N LEU A 167 34.03 -32.14 14.74
CA LEU A 167 34.06 -33.09 15.84
C LEU A 167 34.64 -34.47 15.47
N GLY A 168 34.67 -34.84 14.19
CA GLY A 168 35.27 -36.08 13.69
C GLY A 168 36.62 -35.83 13.04
#